data_AF-A0A2V6DWJ5-F1
#
_entry.id   AF-A0A2V6DWJ5-F1
#
_cell.length_a   1.000
_cell.length_b   1.000
_cell.length_c   1.000
_cell.angle_alpha   90.00
_cell.angle_beta   90.00
_cell.angle_gamma   90.00
#
_symmetry.space_group_name_H-M   'P 1'
#
loop_
_entity.id
_entity.type
_entity.pdbx_description
1 polymer ?
#
loop_
_entity_poly.entity_id
_entity_poly.type
_entity_poly.pdbx_seq_one_letter_code
_entity_poly.pdbx_strand_id
1 'polypeptide(L)'
;MEPGEALGLAAQVAVTLAGFAGVVVVFRPHSVHQWSNVDRFRLRLLLNNSILPLAYAVIGIFLLAMSPPPASIWRWCSAVATLCQLPFAIFNFTTVRKFSAVEFKGVNKVLFFPLFAVGIATILLQLYNIAVWNWFWPFFAGIVVHLIAAMLQFMRLVLLPRPNEPPGEGA
;
A
#
# COMPACT_ATOMS: atom_id res chain seq x y z
N MET A 1 -15.98 -14.56 10.80
CA MET A 1 -16.09 -13.14 10.43
C MET A 1 -16.71 -13.09 9.06
N GLU A 2 -17.77 -12.30 8.91
CA GLU A 2 -18.44 -12.15 7.62
C GLU A 2 -17.56 -11.32 6.67
N PRO A 3 -17.58 -11.59 5.35
CA PRO A 3 -16.79 -10.83 4.40
C PRO A 3 -17.05 -9.31 4.45
N GLY A 4 -18.31 -8.90 4.68
CA GLY A 4 -18.67 -7.48 4.82
C GLY A 4 -18.00 -6.80 6.02
N GLU A 5 -17.98 -7.46 7.18
CA GLU A 5 -17.32 -6.96 8.40
C GLU A 5 -15.81 -6.80 8.19
N ALA A 6 -15.19 -7.82 7.57
CA ALA A 6 -13.77 -7.83 7.28
C ALA A 6 -13.37 -6.67 6.36
N LEU A 7 -14.15 -6.44 5.30
CA LEU A 7 -13.94 -5.33 4.37
C LEU A 7 -14.20 -3.99 5.04
N GLY A 8 -15.22 -3.88 5.89
CA GLY A 8 -15.50 -2.68 6.68
C GLY A 8 -14.33 -2.31 7.59
N LEU A 9 -13.79 -3.28 8.33
CA LEU A 9 -12.62 -3.08 9.17
C LEU A 9 -11.39 -2.67 8.35
N ALA A 10 -11.16 -3.33 7.20
CA ALA A 10 -10.06 -2.96 6.32
C ALA A 10 -10.19 -1.53 5.76
N ALA A 11 -11.41 -1.11 5.39
CA ALA A 11 -11.70 0.24 4.95
C ALA A 11 -11.41 1.28 6.04
N GLN A 12 -11.80 0.99 7.29
CA GLN A 12 -11.50 1.85 8.43
C GLN A 12 -9.99 2.00 8.63
N VAL A 13 -9.24 0.89 8.67
CA VAL A 13 -7.77 0.92 8.81
C VAL A 13 -7.13 1.71 7.65
N ALA A 14 -7.61 1.51 6.42
CA ALA A 14 -7.14 2.23 5.25
C ALA A 14 -7.34 3.76 5.36
N VAL A 15 -8.54 4.21 5.77
CA VAL A 15 -8.85 5.63 5.98
C VAL A 15 -8.00 6.21 7.10
N THR A 16 -7.83 5.47 8.21
CA THR A 16 -6.99 5.90 9.33
C THR A 16 -5.53 6.09 8.90
N LEU A 17 -4.94 5.15 8.16
CA LEU A 17 -3.58 5.27 7.63
C LEU A 17 -3.44 6.46 6.67
N ALA A 18 -4.42 6.68 5.79
CA ALA A 18 -4.45 7.84 4.91
C ALA A 18 -4.53 9.17 5.71
N GLY A 19 -5.34 9.21 6.76
CA GLY A 19 -5.45 10.37 7.66
C GLY A 19 -4.13 10.67 8.39
N PHE A 20 -3.47 9.64 8.92
CA PHE A 20 -2.16 9.79 9.57
C PHE A 20 -1.07 10.28 8.60
N ALA A 21 -1.17 9.95 7.30
CA ALA A 21 -0.30 10.52 6.29
C ALA A 21 -0.41 12.06 6.24
N GLY A 22 -1.62 12.60 6.35
CA GLY A 22 -1.87 14.03 6.39
C GLY A 22 -1.21 14.70 7.59
N VAL A 23 -1.30 14.07 8.76
CA VAL A 23 -0.63 14.52 9.99
C VAL A 23 0.89 14.63 9.77
N VAL A 24 1.52 13.60 9.22
CA VAL A 24 2.97 13.61 8.95
C VAL A 24 3.39 14.72 7.98
N VAL A 25 2.55 15.05 7.00
CA VAL A 25 2.81 16.14 6.05
C VAL A 25 2.76 17.51 6.74
N VAL A 26 1.78 17.74 7.63
CA VAL A 26 1.62 19.01 8.35
C VAL A 26 2.75 19.24 9.35
N PHE A 27 3.18 18.20 10.06
CA PHE A 27 4.20 18.33 11.11
C PHE A 27 5.65 18.30 10.59
N ARG A 28 5.88 18.16 9.28
CA ARG A 28 7.22 18.32 8.70
C ARG A 28 7.48 19.79 8.33
N PRO A 29 8.57 20.41 8.82
CA PRO A 29 8.84 21.85 8.66
C PRO A 29 9.11 22.29 7.22
N HIS A 30 9.43 21.35 6.32
CA HIS A 30 9.64 21.65 4.90
C HIS A 30 8.38 21.35 4.09
N SER A 31 8.04 22.24 3.17
CA SER A 31 6.99 21.99 2.18
C SER A 31 7.30 20.72 1.38
N VAL A 32 6.28 19.98 0.94
CA VAL A 32 6.46 18.70 0.22
C VAL A 32 7.38 18.85 -1.01
N HIS A 33 7.38 20.04 -1.62
CA HIS A 33 8.24 20.41 -2.75
C HIS A 33 9.73 20.56 -2.42
N GLN A 34 10.11 20.55 -1.14
CA GLN A 34 11.50 20.58 -0.68
C GLN A 34 11.97 19.21 -0.15
N TRP A 35 11.08 18.22 -0.06
CA TRP A 35 11.47 16.89 0.44
C TRP A 35 12.37 16.17 -0.54
N SER A 36 13.24 15.30 -0.01
CA SER A 36 14.02 14.36 -0.80
C SER A 36 13.11 13.48 -1.68
N ASN A 37 13.62 13.05 -2.84
CA ASN A 37 12.88 12.17 -3.74
C ASN A 37 12.41 10.88 -3.04
N VAL A 38 13.21 10.37 -2.10
CA VAL A 38 12.91 9.18 -1.31
C VAL A 38 11.73 9.40 -0.36
N ASP A 39 11.67 10.53 0.33
CA ASP A 39 10.57 10.81 1.26
C ASP A 39 9.25 11.08 0.53
N ARG A 40 9.29 11.77 -0.62
CA ARG A 40 8.11 11.90 -1.49
C ARG A 40 7.63 10.55 -2.01
N PHE A 41 8.57 9.68 -2.40
CA PHE A 41 8.24 8.33 -2.83
C PHE A 41 7.59 7.51 -1.72
N ARG A 42 8.12 7.56 -0.50
CA ARG A 42 7.54 6.89 0.69
C ARG A 42 6.13 7.39 1.00
N LEU A 43 5.92 8.71 0.98
CA LEU A 43 4.60 9.30 1.17
C LEU A 43 3.62 8.83 0.09
N ARG A 44 4.04 8.86 -1.18
CA ARG A 44 3.22 8.37 -2.29
C ARG A 44 2.91 6.88 -2.16
N LEU A 45 3.88 6.09 -1.72
CA LEU A 45 3.70 4.65 -1.52
C LEU A 45 2.76 4.37 -0.34
N LEU A 46 2.84 5.13 0.75
CA LEU A 46 1.90 5.09 1.87
C LEU A 46 0.47 5.41 1.41
N LEU A 47 0.29 6.53 0.71
CA LEU A 47 -1.02 7.00 0.25
C LEU A 47 -1.65 5.98 -0.71
N ASN A 48 -0.91 5.52 -1.71
CA ASN A 48 -1.42 4.51 -2.64
C ASN A 48 -1.74 3.19 -1.96
N ASN A 49 -0.90 2.73 -1.01
CA ASN A 49 -1.17 1.53 -0.24
C ASN A 49 -2.28 1.71 0.81
N SER A 50 -2.84 2.90 0.97
CA SER A 50 -4.03 3.15 1.80
C SER A 50 -5.28 3.33 0.93
N ILE A 51 -5.17 4.06 -0.18
CA ILE A 51 -6.29 4.33 -1.09
C ILE A 51 -6.71 3.07 -1.87
N LEU A 52 -5.76 2.26 -2.34
CA LEU A 52 -6.07 1.01 -3.05
C LEU A 52 -6.89 0.02 -2.20
N PRO A 53 -6.47 -0.36 -0.98
CA PRO A 53 -7.27 -1.26 -0.15
C PRO A 53 -8.63 -0.66 0.22
N LEU A 54 -8.73 0.66 0.40
CA LEU A 54 -10.02 1.33 0.59
C LEU A 54 -10.94 1.12 -0.62
N ALA A 55 -10.44 1.39 -1.83
CA ALA A 55 -11.19 1.19 -3.07
C ALA A 55 -11.62 -0.28 -3.23
N TYR A 56 -10.73 -1.23 -2.96
CA TYR A 56 -11.05 -2.66 -3.00
C TYR A 56 -12.15 -3.03 -2.00
N ALA A 57 -12.06 -2.55 -0.76
CA ALA A 57 -13.06 -2.79 0.25
C ALA A 57 -14.44 -2.25 -0.15
N VAL A 58 -14.50 -1.01 -0.65
CA VAL A 58 -15.75 -0.38 -1.13
C VAL A 58 -16.35 -1.16 -2.30
N ILE A 59 -15.53 -1.60 -3.27
CA ILE A 59 -16.01 -2.41 -4.40
C ILE A 59 -16.56 -3.76 -3.92
N GLY A 60 -15.87 -4.42 -2.98
CA GLY A 60 -16.34 -5.67 -2.40
C GLY A 60 -17.68 -5.50 -1.66
N ILE A 61 -17.81 -4.45 -0.86
CA ILE A 61 -19.07 -4.12 -0.16
C ILE A 61 -20.18 -3.80 -1.17
N PHE A 62 -19.89 -3.05 -2.23
CA PHE A 62 -20.86 -2.71 -3.28
C PHE A 62 -21.39 -3.96 -4.00
N LEU A 63 -20.50 -4.91 -4.35
CA LEU A 63 -20.91 -6.17 -4.98
C LEU A 63 -21.71 -7.07 -4.04
N LEU A 64 -21.40 -7.06 -2.73
CA LEU A 64 -22.19 -7.76 -1.72
C LEU A 64 -23.58 -7.15 -1.50
N ALA A 65 -23.75 -5.85 -1.77
CA ALA A 65 -25.04 -5.17 -1.65
C ALA A 65 -26.01 -5.52 -2.80
N MET A 66 -25.53 -6.09 -3.91
CA MET A 66 -26.40 -6.59 -4.98
C MET A 66 -27.15 -7.83 -4.51
N SER A 67 -28.48 -7.85 -4.65
CA SER A 67 -29.33 -8.98 -4.25
C SER A 67 -29.92 -9.67 -5.48
N PRO A 68 -29.59 -10.96 -5.76
CA PRO A 68 -28.62 -11.80 -5.05
C PRO A 68 -27.14 -11.44 -5.37
N PRO A 69 -26.21 -11.72 -4.44
CA PRO A 69 -24.80 -11.46 -4.67
C PRO A 69 -24.27 -12.33 -5.83
N PRO A 70 -23.50 -11.78 -6.80
CA PRO A 70 -23.01 -12.57 -7.93
C PRO A 70 -22.20 -13.80 -7.48
N ALA A 71 -22.45 -14.97 -8.07
CA ALA A 71 -21.69 -16.18 -7.74
C ALA A 71 -20.17 -16.01 -7.94
N SER A 72 -19.76 -15.06 -8.79
CA SER A 72 -18.37 -14.75 -9.13
C SER A 72 -17.83 -13.45 -8.50
N ILE A 73 -18.43 -12.95 -7.40
CA ILE A 73 -17.99 -11.70 -6.72
C ILE A 73 -16.49 -11.64 -6.52
N TRP A 74 -15.89 -12.68 -5.96
CA TRP A 74 -14.48 -12.65 -5.59
C TRP A 74 -13.56 -12.68 -6.81
N ARG A 75 -13.99 -13.29 -7.92
CA ARG A 75 -13.29 -13.17 -9.21
C ARG A 75 -13.32 -11.74 -9.72
N TRP A 76 -14.45 -11.04 -9.62
CA TRP A 76 -14.55 -9.63 -10.02
C TRP A 76 -13.69 -8.73 -9.13
N CYS A 77 -13.76 -8.90 -7.81
CA CYS A 77 -12.90 -8.20 -6.86
C CYS A 77 -11.41 -8.43 -7.13
N SER A 78 -11.00 -9.69 -7.32
CA SER A 78 -9.62 -10.05 -7.65
C SER A 78 -9.19 -9.53 -9.03
N ALA A 79 -10.09 -9.50 -10.02
CA ALA A 79 -9.81 -8.96 -11.36
C ALA A 79 -9.53 -7.45 -11.30
N VAL A 80 -10.39 -6.70 -10.60
CA VAL A 80 -10.17 -5.26 -10.37
C VAL A 80 -8.87 -5.04 -9.57
N ALA A 81 -8.64 -5.82 -8.52
CA ALA A 81 -7.41 -5.72 -7.74
C ALA A 81 -6.17 -5.95 -8.61
N THR A 82 -6.17 -6.99 -9.44
CA THR A 82 -5.07 -7.30 -10.36
C THR A 82 -4.85 -6.18 -11.38
N LEU A 83 -5.94 -5.67 -11.97
CA LEU A 83 -5.90 -4.58 -12.95
C LEU A 83 -5.28 -3.30 -12.38
N CYS A 84 -5.53 -3.01 -11.10
CA CYS A 84 -4.94 -1.86 -10.42
C CYS A 84 -3.51 -2.14 -9.91
N GLN A 85 -3.22 -3.37 -9.44
CA GLN A 85 -1.93 -3.75 -8.85
C GLN A 85 -0.81 -3.83 -9.89
N LEU A 86 -1.09 -4.29 -11.11
CA LEU A 86 -0.09 -4.38 -12.18
C LEU A 86 0.53 -3.02 -12.55
N PRO A 87 -0.24 -1.98 -12.94
CA PRO A 87 0.33 -0.68 -13.25
C PRO A 87 0.96 -0.03 -12.02
N PHE A 88 0.40 -0.26 -10.83
CA PHE A 88 0.99 0.20 -9.58
C PHE A 88 2.39 -0.41 -9.37
N ALA A 89 2.55 -1.73 -9.52
CA ALA A 89 3.82 -2.42 -9.37
C ALA A 89 4.85 -1.94 -10.41
N ILE A 90 4.44 -1.82 -11.68
CA ILE A 90 5.31 -1.32 -12.77
C ILE A 90 5.76 0.11 -12.51
N PHE A 91 4.85 0.99 -12.11
CA PHE A 91 5.16 2.40 -11.83
C PHE A 91 6.13 2.53 -10.65
N ASN A 92 5.93 1.78 -9.56
CA ASN A 92 6.85 1.82 -8.42
C ASN A 92 8.20 1.22 -8.76
N PHE A 93 8.23 0.12 -9.50
CA PHE A 93 9.48 -0.55 -9.87
C PHE A 93 10.34 0.30 -10.81
N THR A 94 9.72 0.94 -11.80
CA THR A 94 10.40 1.88 -12.69
C THR A 94 10.90 3.12 -11.95
N THR A 95 10.11 3.64 -11.00
CA THR A 95 10.52 4.77 -10.15
C THR A 95 11.73 4.42 -9.27
N VAL A 96 11.69 3.27 -8.60
CA VAL A 96 12.80 2.78 -7.76
C VAL A 96 14.07 2.54 -8.57
N ARG A 97 13.95 2.02 -9.80
CA ARG A 97 15.09 1.83 -10.71
C ARG A 97 15.72 3.14 -11.21
N LYS A 98 14.96 4.24 -11.24
CA LYS A 98 15.45 5.56 -11.65
C LYS A 98 16.21 6.30 -10.56
N PHE A 99 16.09 5.89 -9.29
CA PHE A 99 16.86 6.49 -8.21
C PHE A 99 18.35 6.17 -8.36
N SER A 100 19.18 7.21 -8.22
CA SER A 100 20.63 7.09 -8.40
C SER A 100 21.28 6.30 -7.26
N ALA A 101 22.43 5.65 -7.52
CA ALA A 101 23.20 4.94 -6.50
C ALA A 101 23.60 5.83 -5.30
N VAL A 102 23.64 7.15 -5.51
CA VAL A 102 23.90 8.17 -4.47
C VAL A 102 22.67 8.40 -3.57
N GLU A 103 21.45 8.30 -4.08
CA GLU A 103 20.21 8.41 -3.28
C GLU A 103 19.95 7.14 -2.45
N PHE A 104 20.54 6.01 -2.85
CA PHE A 104 20.55 4.75 -2.09
C PHE A 104 21.72 4.62 -1.10
N LYS A 105 22.68 5.57 -1.08
CA LYS A 105 23.75 5.61 -0.07
C LYS A 105 23.13 5.95 1.29
N GLY A 106 22.67 4.94 2.01
CA GLY A 106 21.99 5.05 3.30
C GLY A 106 20.66 4.28 3.38
N VAL A 107 20.16 3.74 2.27
CA VAL A 107 18.92 2.96 2.24
C VAL A 107 19.24 1.51 1.93
N ASN A 108 19.02 0.63 2.91
CA ASN A 108 19.35 -0.79 2.79
C ASN A 108 18.53 -1.44 1.66
N LYS A 109 19.19 -1.84 0.56
CA LYS A 109 18.56 -2.46 -0.62
C LYS A 109 17.75 -3.72 -0.27
N VAL A 110 18.14 -4.39 0.82
CA VAL A 110 17.48 -5.55 1.42
C VAL A 110 16.04 -5.24 1.87
N LEU A 111 15.67 -3.97 2.01
CA LEU A 111 14.40 -3.55 2.58
C LEU A 111 13.28 -3.30 1.55
N PHE A 112 13.62 -3.10 0.28
CA PHE A 112 12.65 -2.94 -0.82
C PHE A 112 12.37 -4.25 -1.54
N PHE A 113 13.40 -5.09 -1.72
CA PHE A 113 13.30 -6.38 -2.40
C PHE A 113 12.20 -7.30 -1.83
N PRO A 114 12.05 -7.49 -0.50
CA PRO A 114 11.00 -8.34 0.04
C PRO A 114 9.60 -7.77 -0.19
N LEU A 115 9.43 -6.44 -0.15
CA LEU A 115 8.13 -5.80 -0.41
C LEU A 115 7.67 -6.05 -1.85
N PHE A 116 8.60 -5.98 -2.81
CA PHE A 116 8.33 -6.31 -4.22
C PHE A 116 8.02 -7.79 -4.40
N ALA A 117 8.77 -8.69 -3.74
CA ALA A 117 8.52 -10.13 -3.81
C ALA A 117 7.12 -10.49 -3.28
N VAL A 118 6.72 -9.91 -2.14
CA VAL A 118 5.37 -10.07 -1.57
C VAL A 118 4.31 -9.49 -2.51
N GLY A 119 4.57 -8.36 -3.16
CA GLY A 119 3.67 -7.78 -4.16
C GLY A 119 3.45 -8.71 -5.36
N ILE A 120 4.50 -9.32 -5.90
CA ILE A 120 4.40 -10.30 -7.00
C ILE A 120 3.61 -11.53 -6.54
N ALA A 121 3.92 -12.08 -5.36
CA ALA A 121 3.19 -13.21 -4.81
C ALA A 121 1.69 -12.90 -4.65
N THR A 122 1.36 -11.66 -4.25
CA THR A 122 -0.02 -11.20 -4.12
C THR A 122 -0.73 -11.17 -5.46
N ILE A 123 -0.08 -10.65 -6.52
CA ILE A 123 -0.66 -10.62 -7.88
C ILE A 123 -0.91 -12.05 -8.39
N LEU A 124 0.06 -12.96 -8.22
CA LEU A 124 -0.09 -14.36 -8.61
C LEU A 124 -1.24 -15.04 -7.85
N LEU A 125 -1.38 -14.74 -6.56
CA LEU A 125 -2.49 -15.22 -5.74
C LEU A 125 -3.85 -14.68 -6.24
N GLN A 126 -3.94 -13.41 -6.64
CA GLN A 126 -5.17 -12.87 -7.25
C GLN A 126 -5.49 -13.57 -8.57
N LEU A 127 -4.50 -13.77 -9.44
CA LEU A 127 -4.68 -14.47 -10.72
C LEU A 127 -5.17 -15.91 -10.51
N TYR A 128 -4.61 -16.61 -9.53
CA TYR A 128 -5.06 -17.95 -9.16
C TYR A 128 -6.50 -17.95 -8.63
N ASN A 129 -6.86 -16.96 -7.81
CA ASN A 129 -8.22 -16.80 -7.32
C ASN A 129 -9.23 -16.51 -8.44
N ILE A 130 -8.82 -15.75 -9.46
CA ILE A 130 -9.64 -15.48 -10.65
C ILE A 130 -9.81 -16.76 -11.48
N ALA A 131 -8.78 -17.59 -11.63
CA ALA A 131 -8.83 -18.75 -12.49
C ALA A 131 -9.56 -19.94 -11.85
N VAL A 132 -9.31 -20.22 -10.56
CA VAL A 132 -9.65 -21.51 -9.94
C VAL A 132 -10.62 -21.37 -8.76
N TRP A 133 -10.30 -20.55 -7.75
CA TRP A 133 -10.98 -20.64 -6.45
C TRP A 133 -12.23 -19.80 -6.29
N ASN A 134 -12.23 -18.54 -6.72
CA ASN A 134 -13.30 -17.58 -6.40
C ASN A 134 -13.59 -17.51 -4.88
N TRP A 135 -12.54 -17.48 -4.06
CA TRP A 135 -12.65 -17.40 -2.60
C TRP A 135 -12.42 -15.98 -2.11
N PHE A 136 -12.93 -15.69 -0.91
CA PHE A 136 -12.78 -14.39 -0.26
C PHE A 136 -11.34 -14.11 0.19
N TRP A 137 -10.69 -15.09 0.83
CA TRP A 137 -9.42 -14.86 1.50
C TRP A 137 -8.27 -14.41 0.59
N PRO A 138 -8.13 -14.88 -0.68
CA PRO A 138 -7.05 -14.41 -1.54
C PRO A 138 -7.19 -12.92 -1.89
N PHE A 139 -8.43 -12.49 -2.12
CA PHE A 139 -8.74 -11.07 -2.32
C PHE A 139 -8.40 -10.26 -1.06
N PHE A 140 -8.88 -10.72 0.11
CA PHE A 140 -8.64 -10.05 1.38
C PHE A 140 -7.15 -10.01 1.76
N ALA A 141 -6.39 -11.06 1.50
CA ALA A 141 -4.94 -11.09 1.72
C ALA A 141 -4.22 -9.98 0.94
N GLY A 142 -4.68 -9.67 -0.27
CA GLY A 142 -4.14 -8.55 -1.04
C GLY A 142 -4.38 -7.19 -0.38
N ILE A 143 -5.54 -6.99 0.23
CA ILE A 143 -5.84 -5.79 1.03
C ILE A 143 -4.90 -5.71 2.24
N VAL A 144 -4.75 -6.81 2.99
CA VAL A 144 -3.87 -6.87 4.17
C VAL A 144 -2.42 -6.53 3.82
N VAL A 145 -1.91 -7.05 2.70
CA VAL A 145 -0.55 -6.74 2.22
C VAL A 145 -0.36 -5.23 1.96
N HIS A 146 -1.35 -4.57 1.35
CA HIS A 146 -1.28 -3.12 1.14
C HIS A 146 -1.28 -2.37 2.49
N LEU A 147 -2.15 -2.74 3.44
CA LEU A 147 -2.20 -2.11 4.75
C LEU A 147 -0.88 -2.26 5.52
N ILE A 148 -0.27 -3.45 5.50
CA ILE A 148 1.05 -3.68 6.11
C ILE A 148 2.11 -2.82 5.40
N ALA A 149 2.10 -2.77 4.07
CA ALA A 149 3.04 -1.95 3.32
C ALA A 149 2.90 -0.44 3.65
N ALA A 150 1.67 0.07 3.77
CA ALA A 150 1.39 1.43 4.19
C ALA A 150 1.89 1.71 5.62
N MET A 151 1.62 0.81 6.56
CA MET A 151 2.10 0.93 7.95
C MET A 151 3.62 0.94 8.04
N LEU A 152 4.31 0.09 7.27
CA LEU A 152 5.76 0.09 7.18
C LEU A 152 6.30 1.41 6.61
N GLN A 153 5.63 2.02 5.62
CA GLN A 153 6.05 3.34 5.12
C GLN A 153 5.80 4.45 6.14
N PHE A 154 4.68 4.40 6.85
CA PHE A 154 4.36 5.35 7.90
C PHE A 154 5.41 5.33 9.01
N MET A 155 5.73 4.15 9.55
CA MET A 155 6.77 3.99 10.55
C MET A 155 8.10 4.56 10.08
N ARG A 156 8.48 4.36 8.82
CA ARG A 156 9.74 4.88 8.27
C ARG A 156 9.75 6.40 8.12
N LEU A 157 8.62 6.99 7.72
CA LEU A 157 8.51 8.45 7.61
C LEU A 157 8.63 9.12 8.99
N VAL A 158 8.15 8.45 10.04
CA VAL A 158 8.19 8.95 11.42
C VAL A 158 9.53 8.66 12.10
N LEU A 159 10.09 7.45 11.94
CA LEU A 159 11.24 6.98 12.74
C LEU A 159 12.61 7.24 12.11
N LEU A 160 12.73 7.39 10.79
CA LEU A 160 14.06 7.49 10.18
C LEU A 160 14.67 8.89 10.41
N PRO A 161 15.91 8.95 10.94
CA PRO A 161 16.61 10.22 11.18
C PRO A 161 16.71 11.06 9.92
N ARG A 162 16.54 12.38 10.08
CA ARG A 162 16.69 13.34 8.99
C ARG A 162 18.15 13.32 8.53
N PRO A 163 18.47 13.15 7.23
CA PRO A 163 19.85 13.16 6.75
C PRO A 163 20.60 14.48 7.02
N ASN A 164 19.89 15.54 7.41
CA ASN A 164 20.42 16.90 7.52
C ASN A 164 20.24 17.52 8.93
N GLU A 165 19.81 16.76 9.95
CA GLU A 165 19.91 17.26 11.32
C GLU A 165 21.34 16.99 11.81
N PRO A 166 22.12 18.04 12.16
CA PRO A 166 23.36 17.80 12.89
C PRO A 166 23.01 16.99 14.15
N PRO A 167 23.88 16.06 14.58
CA PRO A 167 23.64 15.31 15.81
C PRO A 167 23.35 16.34 16.91
N GLY A 168 22.15 16.27 17.48
CA GLY A 168 21.74 17.18 18.53
C GLY A 168 22.75 17.10 19.66
N GLU A 169 23.52 18.16 19.85
CA GLU A 169 24.12 18.45 21.14
C GLU A 169 22.96 18.61 22.13
N GLY A 170 22.92 17.74 23.14
CA GLY A 170 22.13 17.95 24.34
C GLY A 170 20.95 17.00 24.54
N ALA A 171 21.24 15.83 25.08
CA ALA A 171 20.65 15.38 26.35
C ALA A 171 21.70 14.55 27.10
#